data_AF-A0A2E1VVX6-F1
#
_entry.id   AF-A0A2E1VVX6-F1
#
_cell.length_a   1.000
_cell.length_b   1.000
_cell.length_c   1.000
_cell.angle_alpha   90.00
_cell.angle_beta   90.00
_cell.angle_gamma   90.00
#
_symmetry.space_group_name_H-M   'P 1'
#
loop_
_entity.id
_entity.type
_entity.pdbx_description
1 polymer ?
#
loop_
_entity_poly.entity_id
_entity_poly.type
_entity_poly.pdbx_seq_one_letter_code
_entity_poly.pdbx_strand_id
1 'polypeptide(L)'
;MANQPIDTLRDGSIRAAIWKNEGEKGPFFSVTLTRTFQDEAGNYQDSTSFSGTQLLRVSRLAGRAYDRVGELVAAMREEPR
;
A
#
# COMPACT_ATOMS: atom_id res chain seq x y z
N MET A 1 -7.78 -17.57 -0.13
CA MET A 1 -8.10 -16.52 -1.14
C MET A 1 -7.32 -15.30 -0.74
N ALA A 2 -6.43 -14.79 -1.60
CA ALA A 2 -5.68 -13.58 -1.28
C ALA A 2 -6.65 -12.39 -1.30
N ASN A 3 -6.76 -11.65 -0.21
CA ASN A 3 -7.49 -10.39 -0.23
C ASN A 3 -6.90 -9.51 -1.34
N GLN A 4 -7.72 -8.84 -2.12
CA GLN A 4 -7.20 -7.82 -3.04
C GLN A 4 -6.98 -6.54 -2.22
N PRO A 5 -5.89 -5.79 -2.44
CA PRO A 5 -5.78 -4.47 -1.86
C PRO A 5 -6.96 -3.61 -2.33
N ILE A 6 -7.56 -2.90 -1.38
CA ILE A 6 -8.70 -2.01 -1.63
C ILE A 6 -8.30 -0.75 -2.41
N ASP A 7 -7.03 -0.38 -2.32
CA ASP A 7 -6.43 0.71 -3.08
C ASP A 7 -4.93 0.45 -3.24
N THR A 8 -4.33 0.99 -4.29
CA THR A 8 -2.88 0.90 -4.50
C THR A 8 -2.37 2.20 -5.09
N LEU A 9 -1.59 2.93 -4.30
CA LEU A 9 -0.91 4.14 -4.74
C LEU A 9 0.41 3.78 -5.39
N ARG A 10 0.82 4.51 -6.42
CA ARG A 10 2.08 4.27 -7.14
C ARG A 10 2.92 5.54 -7.28
N ASP A 11 4.24 5.35 -7.26
CA ASP A 11 5.26 6.34 -7.60
C ASP A 11 6.41 5.62 -8.34
N GLY A 12 6.31 5.61 -9.67
CA GLY A 12 7.18 4.83 -10.56
C GLY A 12 7.09 3.32 -10.28
N SER A 13 8.23 2.71 -9.99
CA SER A 13 8.33 1.28 -9.67
C SER A 13 7.92 0.92 -8.24
N ILE A 14 7.63 1.91 -7.38
CA ILE A 14 7.23 1.69 -5.99
C ILE A 14 5.71 1.83 -5.89
N ARG A 15 5.08 0.92 -5.15
CA ARG A 15 3.65 0.94 -4.85
C ARG A 15 3.39 0.79 -3.36
N ALA A 16 2.33 1.41 -2.87
CA ALA A 16 1.75 1.22 -1.55
C ALA A 16 0.37 0.59 -1.72
N ALA A 17 0.27 -0.70 -1.41
CA ALA A 17 -0.98 -1.44 -1.42
C ALA A 17 -1.66 -1.29 -0.06
N ILE A 18 -2.92 -0.83 -0.06
CA ILE A 18 -3.74 -0.64 1.15
C ILE A 18 -4.71 -1.81 1.25
N TRP A 19 -4.78 -2.43 2.42
CA TRP A 19 -5.56 -3.65 2.66
C TRP A 19 -6.57 -3.39 3.77
N LYS A 20 -7.83 -3.75 3.54
CA LYS A 20 -8.84 -3.82 4.60
C LYS A 20 -8.77 -5.21 5.22
N ASN A 21 -8.56 -5.25 6.53
CA ASN A 21 -8.52 -6.49 7.30
C ASN A 21 -9.64 -6.44 8.33
N GLU A 22 -10.19 -7.61 8.64
CA GLU A 22 -11.16 -7.78 9.72
C GLU A 22 -10.41 -8.29 10.96
N GLY A 23 -10.64 -7.65 12.11
CA GLY A 23 -10.07 -8.07 13.39
C GLY A 23 -11.13 -8.09 14.47
N GLU A 24 -10.81 -8.69 15.62
CA GLU A 24 -11.74 -8.85 16.76
C GLU A 24 -12.28 -7.51 17.29
N LYS A 25 -11.52 -6.43 17.14
CA LYS A 25 -11.91 -5.06 17.57
C LYS A 25 -12.56 -4.23 16.47
N GLY A 26 -12.83 -4.85 15.32
CA GLY A 26 -13.32 -4.20 14.12
C GLY A 26 -12.28 -4.16 12.99
N PRO A 27 -12.68 -3.63 11.82
CA PRO A 27 -11.84 -3.59 10.65
C PRO A 27 -10.73 -2.54 10.78
N PHE A 28 -9.58 -2.86 10.23
CA PHE A 28 -8.40 -2.00 10.23
C PHE A 28 -7.71 -2.03 8.86
N PHE A 29 -6.99 -0.96 8.56
CA PHE A 29 -6.26 -0.85 7.30
C PHE A 29 -4.77 -1.06 7.53
N SER A 30 -4.13 -1.87 6.68
CA SER A 30 -2.68 -2.02 6.64
C SER A 30 -2.12 -1.57 5.29
N VAL A 31 -0.85 -1.19 5.27
CA VAL A 31 -0.18 -0.70 4.06
C VAL A 31 1.07 -1.54 3.80
N THR A 32 1.24 -2.02 2.58
CA THR A 32 2.42 -2.74 2.12
C THR A 32 3.11 -1.96 1.02
N LEU A 33 4.33 -1.50 1.30
CA LEU A 33 5.19 -0.84 0.32
C LEU A 33 6.05 -1.89 -0.39
N THR A 34 5.99 -1.90 -1.72
CA THR A 34 6.77 -2.82 -2.56
C THR A 34 7.36 -2.08 -3.75
N ARG A 35 8.52 -2.54 -4.22
CA ARG A 35 9.13 -2.11 -5.46
C ARG A 35 9.13 -3.25 -6.46
N THR A 36 8.65 -2.98 -7.67
CA THR A 36 8.77 -3.91 -8.80
C THR A 36 10.06 -3.62 -9.57
N PHE A 37 10.83 -4.64 -9.89
CA PHE A 37 12.05 -4.53 -10.70
C PHE A 37 12.12 -5.71 -11.66
N GLN A 38 12.92 -5.58 -12.72
CA GLN A 38 13.18 -6.67 -13.65
C GLN A 38 14.47 -7.40 -13.22
N ASP A 39 14.42 -8.72 -13.12
CA ASP A 39 15.59 -9.54 -12.86
C ASP A 39 16.43 -9.79 -14.12
N GLU A 40 17.58 -10.46 -13.96
CA GLU A 40 18.50 -10.75 -15.06
C GLU A 40 17.90 -11.68 -16.13
N ALA A 41 16.88 -12.47 -15.77
CA ALA A 41 16.14 -13.33 -16.69
C ALA A 41 15.00 -12.58 -17.41
N GLY A 42 14.84 -11.28 -17.15
CA GLY A 42 13.82 -10.44 -17.76
C GLY A 42 12.45 -10.54 -17.08
N ASN A 43 12.33 -11.23 -15.95
CA ASN A 43 11.06 -11.37 -15.23
C ASN A 43 10.85 -10.22 -14.24
N TYR A 44 9.60 -9.79 -14.09
CA TYR A 44 9.25 -8.79 -13.08
C TYR A 44 9.11 -9.45 -11.71
N GLN A 45 9.81 -8.89 -10.73
CA GLN A 45 9.82 -9.34 -9.35
C GLN A 45 9.50 -8.18 -8.41
N ASP A 46 8.90 -8.50 -7.27
CA ASP A 46 8.60 -7.54 -6.22
C ASP A 46 9.59 -7.70 -5.05
N SER A 47 10.01 -6.58 -4.47
CA SER A 47 10.87 -6.53 -3.28
C SER A 47 10.38 -5.49 -2.27
N THR A 48 10.70 -5.72 -1.00
CA THR A 48 10.51 -4.77 0.10
C THR A 48 11.81 -4.09 0.52
N SER A 49 12.89 -4.27 -0.26
CA SER A 49 14.17 -3.60 -0.07
C SER A 49 14.29 -2.39 -0.99
N PHE A 50 14.68 -1.25 -0.41
CA PHE A 50 14.77 0.03 -1.11
C PHE A 50 16.22 0.56 -1.08
N SER A 51 16.66 1.15 -2.19
CA SER A 51 17.95 1.86 -2.25
C SER A 51 17.85 3.23 -1.58
N GLY A 52 18.99 3.83 -1.22
CA GLY A 52 19.01 5.20 -0.66
C GLY A 52 18.30 6.23 -1.53
N THR A 53 18.43 6.10 -2.85
CA THR A 53 17.77 6.98 -3.84
C THR A 53 16.24 6.85 -3.87
N GLN A 54 15.69 5.79 -3.28
CA GLN A 54 14.25 5.52 -3.25
C GLN A 54 13.59 6.00 -1.96
N LEU A 55 14.35 6.32 -0.92
CA LEU A 55 13.80 6.61 0.41
C LEU A 55 12.86 7.83 0.41
N LEU A 56 13.16 8.87 -0.36
CA LEU A 56 12.26 10.03 -0.48
C LEU A 56 10.93 9.67 -1.17
N ARG A 57 10.97 8.78 -2.17
CA ARG A 57 9.75 8.29 -2.84
C ARG A 57 8.93 7.43 -1.90
N VAL A 58 9.59 6.54 -1.15
CA VAL A 58 8.94 5.72 -0.12
C VAL A 58 8.27 6.60 0.93
N SER A 59 8.98 7.60 1.46
CA SER A 59 8.44 8.54 2.44
C SER A 59 7.21 9.28 1.92
N ARG A 60 7.30 9.85 0.71
CA ARG A 60 6.17 10.53 0.07
C ARG A 60 4.99 9.60 -0.14
N LEU A 61 5.23 8.38 -0.58
CA LEU A 61 4.18 7.40 -0.84
C LEU A 61 3.53 6.90 0.45
N ALA A 62 4.31 6.77 1.53
CA ALA A 62 3.81 6.45 2.86
C ALA A 62 2.90 7.57 3.39
N GLY A 63 3.29 8.84 3.22
CA GLY A 63 2.43 9.99 3.57
C GLY A 63 1.10 9.98 2.81
N ARG A 64 1.14 9.79 1.49
CA ARG A 64 -0.09 9.69 0.69
C ARG A 64 -0.96 8.49 1.10
N ALA A 65 -0.35 7.37 1.48
CA ALA A 65 -1.08 6.21 1.96
C ALA A 65 -1.72 6.48 3.33
N TYR A 66 -1.06 7.22 4.21
CA TYR A 66 -1.63 7.66 5.48
C TYR A 66 -2.88 8.51 5.27
N ASP A 67 -2.81 9.52 4.40
CA ASP A 67 -3.95 10.37 4.08
C ASP A 67 -5.12 9.54 3.53
N ARG A 68 -4.81 8.64 2.59
CA ARG A 68 -5.81 7.76 1.96
C ARG A 68 -6.46 6.81 2.95
N VAL A 69 -5.71 6.27 3.91
CA VAL A 69 -6.28 5.45 4.99
C VAL A 69 -7.23 6.28 5.85
N GLY A 70 -6.90 7.55 6.13
CA GLY A 70 -7.79 8.47 6.83
C GLY A 70 -9.14 8.64 6.13
N GLU A 71 -9.12 8.86 4.81
CA GLU A 71 -10.33 8.95 3.98
C GLU A 71 -11.16 7.67 4.02
N LEU A 72 -10.51 6.50 3.92
CA LEU A 72 -11.18 5.20 3.96
C LEU A 72 -11.82 4.92 5.32
N VAL A 73 -11.18 5.32 6.41
CA VAL A 73 -11.74 5.24 7.76
C VAL A 73 -12.93 6.17 7.92
N ALA A 74 -12.85 7.40 7.39
CA ALA A 74 -13.96 8.35 7.43
C ALA A 74 -15.17 7.82 6.65
N ALA A 75 -14.96 7.38 5.40
CA ALA A 75 -16.01 6.80 4.57
C ALA A 75 -16.68 5.59 5.24
N MET A 76 -15.90 4.72 5.87
CA MET A 76 -16.44 3.55 6.58
C MET A 76 -17.32 3.93 7.79
N ARG A 77 -17.09 5.08 8.42
CA ARG A 77 -17.94 5.58 9.51
C ARG A 77 -19.24 6.20 8.99
N GLU A 78 -19.22 6.73 7.77
CA GLU A 78 -20.34 7.40 7.12
C GLU A 78 -21.27 6.42 6.38
N GLU A 79 -20.82 5.20 6.08
CA GLU A 79 -21.69 4.13 5.57
C GLU A 79 -22.72 3.72 6.67
N PRO A 80 -24.02 3.99 6.48
CA PRO A 80 -25.04 3.48 7.39
C PRO A 80 -25.07 1.94 7.29
N ARG A 81 -25.06 1.27 8.43
CA ARG A 81 -25.19 -0.20 8.54
C ARG A 81 -26.49 -0.71 7.94
#